data_AF-U2PP86-F1
#
_entry.id   AF-U2PP86-F1
#
_cell.length_a   1.000
_cell.length_b   1.000
_cell.length_c   1.000
_cell.angle_alpha   90.00
_cell.angle_beta   90.00
_cell.angle_gamma   90.00
#
_symmetry.space_group_name_H-M   'P 1'
#
loop_
_entity.id
_entity.type
_entity.pdbx_description
1 polymer ?
#
loop_
_entity_poly.entity_id
_entity_poly.type
_entity_poly.pdbx_seq_one_letter_code
_entity_poly.pdbx_strand_id
1 'polypeptide(L)' 'MITFCFILAQGGCENQLRGHTAGNIMAGNDKAKLYSIVEQCMPYIGYPRTLNAMNIIDEVVDQLSK' A
#
# COMPACT_ATOMS: atom_id res chain seq x y z
N MET A 1 4.85 5.79 6.72
CA MET A 1 4.14 6.37 5.57
C MET A 1 5.03 6.78 4.40
N ILE A 2 6.04 7.65 4.53
CA ILE A 2 6.81 8.12 3.35
C ILE A 2 7.46 7.01 2.52
N THR A 3 8.04 5.99 3.16
CA THR A 3 8.63 4.82 2.48
C THR A 3 7.61 4.01 1.70
N PHE A 4 6.38 3.89 2.21
CA PHE A 4 5.28 3.21 1.51
C PHE A 4 4.96 3.92 0.18
N CYS A 5 4.87 5.26 0.19
CA CYS A 5 4.63 6.05 -1.01
C CYS A 5 5.73 5.91 -2.07
N PHE A 6 7.00 5.82 -1.67
CA PHE A 6 8.09 5.64 -2.63
C PHE A 6 8.16 4.22 -3.21
N ILE A 7 7.92 3.21 -2.38
CA ILE A 7 7.91 1.80 -2.83
C ILE A 7 6.77 1.56 -3.83
N LEU A 8 5.55 2.03 -3.55
CA LEU A 8 4.43 1.88 -4.47
C LEU A 8 4.64 2.65 -5.77
N ALA A 9 5.32 3.80 -5.73
CA ALA A 9 5.64 4.58 -6.92
C ALA A 9 6.74 3.94 -7.78
N GLN A 10 7.74 3.29 -7.18
CA GLN A 10 8.89 2.69 -7.87
C GLN A 10 8.50 1.46 -8.71
N GLY A 11 7.58 0.62 -8.22
CA GLY A 11 7.12 -0.61 -8.88
C GLY A 11 8.20 -1.69 -8.99
N GLY A 12 7.80 -2.94 -9.25
CA GLY A 12 8.72 -4.09 -9.14
C GLY A 12 9.22 -4.31 -7.70
N CYS A 13 8.50 -3.77 -6.73
CA CYS A 13 8.81 -3.80 -5.30
C CYS A 13 7.61 -4.33 -4.50
N GLU A 14 6.82 -5.23 -5.08
CA GLU A 14 5.56 -5.72 -4.52
C GLU A 14 5.79 -6.44 -3.18
N ASN A 15 6.92 -7.15 -3.02
CA ASN A 15 7.27 -7.80 -1.76
C ASN A 15 7.59 -6.79 -0.65
N GLN A 16 8.32 -5.72 -0.99
CA GLN A 16 8.60 -4.63 -0.06
C GLN A 16 7.31 -3.87 0.26
N LEU A 17 6.43 -3.69 -0.73
CA LEU A 17 5.14 -3.05 -0.53
C LEU A 17 4.29 -3.83 0.46
N ARG A 18 4.21 -5.17 0.35
CA ARG A 18 3.55 -6.03 1.36
C ARG A 18 4.11 -5.83 2.77
N GLY A 19 5.43 -5.87 2.92
CA GLY A 19 6.09 -5.69 4.21
C GLY A 19 5.81 -4.31 4.82
N HIS A 20 5.87 -3.25 4.01
CA HIS A 20 5.55 -1.90 4.46
C HIS A 20 4.06 -1.68 4.70
N THR A 21 3.15 -2.34 3.96
CA THR A 21 1.73 -2.36 4.27
C THR A 21 1.49 -2.93 5.66
N ALA A 22 1.99 -4.13 5.94
CA ALA A 22 1.84 -4.78 7.25
C ALA A 22 2.43 -3.91 8.37
N GLY A 23 3.62 -3.34 8.14
CA GLY A 23 4.25 -2.42 9.09
C GLY A 23 3.41 -1.17 9.38
N ASN A 24 2.75 -0.56 8.38
CA ASN A 24 1.89 0.60 8.62
C ASN A 24 0.60 0.20 9.38
N ILE A 25 0.05 -0.99 9.15
CA ILE A 25 -1.10 -1.51 9.91
C ILE A 25 -0.71 -1.72 11.39
N MET A 26 0.42 -2.39 11.66
CA MET A 26 0.92 -2.58 13.03
C MET A 26 1.25 -1.26 13.74
N ALA A 27 1.59 -0.21 12.98
CA ALA A 27 1.79 1.14 13.50
C ALA A 27 0.47 1.90 13.78
N GLY A 28 -0.69 1.24 13.68
CA GLY A 28 -2.00 1.80 14.03
C GLY A 28 -2.73 2.51 12.90
N ASN A 29 -2.25 2.41 11.65
CA ASN A 29 -3.03 2.90 10.50
C ASN A 29 -4.02 1.81 10.07
N ASP A 30 -5.18 2.22 9.57
CA ASP A 30 -6.16 1.30 9.02
C ASP A 30 -6.09 1.24 7.49
N LYS A 31 -6.84 0.28 6.93
CA LYS A 31 -6.99 0.08 5.49
C LYS A 31 -7.45 1.35 4.77
N ALA A 32 -8.43 2.06 5.34
CA ALA A 32 -8.97 3.29 4.77
C ALA A 32 -7.91 4.39 4.66
N LYS A 33 -7.05 4.53 5.67
CA LYS A 33 -5.93 5.46 5.64
C LYS A 33 -4.95 5.11 4.53
N LEU A 34 -4.60 3.84 4.36
CA LEU A 34 -3.70 3.40 3.28
C LEU A 34 -4.31 3.67 1.89
N TYR A 35 -5.63 3.45 1.73
CA TYR A 35 -6.33 3.77 0.47
C TYR A 35 -6.26 5.25 0.14
N SER A 36 -6.55 6.12 1.10
CA SER A 36 -6.44 7.58 0.89
C SER A 36 -5.05 8.02 0.44
N ILE A 37 -4.00 7.34 0.90
CA ILE A 37 -2.61 7.63 0.51
C ILE A 37 -2.33 7.14 -0.91
N VAL A 38 -2.79 5.95 -1.28
CA VAL A 38 -2.66 5.44 -2.65
C VAL A 38 -3.42 6.33 -3.64
N GLU A 39 -4.63 6.77 -3.29
CA GLU A 39 -5.44 7.69 -4.08
C GLU A 39 -4.72 9.03 -4.27
N GLN A 40 -4.11 9.58 -3.22
CA GLN A 40 -3.29 10.78 -3.30
C GLN A 40 -2.09 10.60 -4.25
N CYS A 41 -1.52 9.40 -4.34
CA CYS A 41 -0.43 9.09 -5.25
C CYS A 41 -0.89 8.81 -6.70
N MET A 42 -2.17 8.48 -6.91
CA MET A 42 -2.72 8.05 -8.21
C MET A 42 -2.37 9.00 -9.37
N PRO A 43 -2.46 10.34 -9.25
CA PRO A 43 -2.12 11.25 -10.35
C PRO A 43 -0.66 11.16 -10.80
N TYR A 44 0.24 10.69 -9.93
CA TYR A 44 1.69 10.64 -10.18
C TYR A 44 2.18 9.27 -10.65
N ILE A 45 1.45 8.20 -10.33
CA ILE A 45 1.86 6.81 -10.59
C ILE A 45 0.96 6.08 -11.61
N GLY A 46 -0.22 6.64 -11.89
CA GLY A 46 -1.22 6.07 -12.79
C GLY A 46 -1.98 4.86 -12.22
N TYR A 47 -3.11 4.55 -12.86
CA TYR A 47 -4.01 3.47 -12.44
C TYR A 47 -3.35 2.10 -12.24
N PRO A 48 -2.44 1.60 -13.09
CA PRO A 48 -1.88 0.26 -12.92
C PRO A 48 -1.18 0.06 -11.57
N ARG A 49 -0.39 1.05 -11.14
CA ARG A 49 0.34 0.99 -9.87
C ARG A 49 -0.58 1.20 -8.67
N THR A 50 -1.56 2.08 -8.81
CA THR A 50 -2.62 2.25 -7.81
C THR A 50 -3.35 0.94 -7.57
N LEU A 51 -3.84 0.26 -8.61
CA LEU A 51 -4.57 -1.00 -8.47
C LEU A 51 -3.71 -2.11 -7.84
N ASN A 52 -2.44 -2.22 -8.23
CA ASN A 52 -1.51 -3.15 -7.61
C ASN A 52 -1.35 -2.89 -6.10
N ALA A 53 -1.22 -1.61 -5.71
CA ALA A 53 -1.10 -1.23 -4.30
C ALA A 53 -2.38 -1.52 -3.50
N MET A 54 -3.56 -1.24 -4.06
CA MET A 54 -4.85 -1.54 -3.42
C MET A 54 -5.01 -3.05 -3.20
N ASN A 55 -4.72 -3.87 -4.21
CA ASN A 55 -4.77 -5.33 -4.10
C ASN A 55 -3.81 -5.87 -3.04
N ILE A 56 -2.62 -5.30 -2.91
CA ILE A 56 -1.66 -5.68 -1.86
C ILE A 56 -2.15 -5.28 -0.48
N ILE A 57 -2.82 -4.14 -0.35
CA ILE A 57 -3.45 -3.74 0.91
C ILE A 57 -4.55 -4.73 1.30
N ASP A 58 -5.44 -5.09 0.38
CA ASP A 58 -6.46 -6.12 0.58
C ASP A 58 -5.83 -7.44 1.05
N GLU A 59 -4.85 -7.94 0.30
CA GLU A 59 -4.14 -9.19 0.59
C GLU A 59 -3.56 -9.21 2.02
N VAL A 60 -2.86 -8.14 2.41
CA VAL A 60 -2.19 -8.08 3.72
C VAL A 60 -3.19 -7.91 4.86
N VAL A 61 -4.24 -7.11 4.69
CA VAL A 61 -5.28 -6.95 5.71
C VAL A 61 -5.99 -8.29 5.96
N ASP A 62 -6.27 -9.05 4.91
CA ASP A 62 -6.88 -10.38 5.01
C ASP A 62 -5.94 -11.39 5.69
N GLN A 63 -4.62 -11.29 5.48
CA GLN A 63 -3.63 -12.13 6.17
C GLN A 63 -3.50 -11.81 7.66
N LEU A 64 -3.56 -10.53 8.05
CA LEU A 64 -3.46 -10.09 9.44
C LEU A 64 -4.73 -10.33 10.26
N SER A 65 -5.87 -10.51 9.60
CA SER A 65 -7.16 -10.77 10.24
C SER A 65 -7.38 -12.26 10.58
N LYS A 66 -6.44 -13.13 10.20
CA LYS A 66 -6.42 -14.55 10.54
C LYS A 66 -5.61 -14.79 11.81
#